data_AF-A0A6C1QWH0-F1
#
_entry.id   AF-A0A6C1QWH0-F1
#
_cell.length_a   1.000
_cell.length_b   1.000
_cell.length_c   1.000
_cell.angle_alpha   90.00
_cell.angle_beta   90.00
_cell.angle_gamma   90.00
#
_symmetry.space_group_name_H-M   'P 1'
#
loop_
_entity.id
_entity.type
_entity.pdbx_description
1 polymer ?
#
loop_
_entity_poly.entity_id
_entity_poly.type
_entity_poly.pdbx_seq_one_letter_code
_entity_poly.pdbx_strand_id
1 'polypeptide(L)'
;MSRTSELHVGLAFTGRKRPGFDQEYGARMEQQVRVALKGLPVRVTEADRKLVDEQSARAVLDRFAADGVQVPIFLQCTMGDGRLVPTIATRWGSPVVLWATPENPEGSMISSCSLVGTHNWASILINSGVRPAVV
;
A
#
# COMPACT_ATOMS: atom_id res chain seq x y z
N MET A 1 4.95 -13.52 31.41
CA MET A 1 5.62 -13.44 30.09
C MET A 1 4.53 -13.18 29.07
N SER A 2 4.42 -11.94 28.58
CA SER A 2 3.39 -11.57 27.59
C SER A 2 3.68 -12.32 26.29
N ARG A 3 2.70 -13.05 25.74
CA ARG A 3 2.78 -13.54 24.35
C ARG A 3 2.85 -12.29 23.48
N THR A 4 3.98 -12.05 22.83
CA THR A 4 4.01 -11.13 21.69
C THR A 4 3.12 -11.78 20.63
N SER A 5 1.86 -11.36 20.55
CA SER A 5 0.97 -11.78 19.48
C SER A 5 1.62 -11.42 18.16
N GLU A 6 1.68 -12.37 17.23
CA GLU A 6 2.16 -12.14 15.87
C GLU A 6 1.44 -10.92 15.27
N LEU A 7 2.21 -9.94 14.77
CA LEU A 7 1.65 -8.73 14.20
C LEU A 7 0.83 -9.09 12.95
N HIS A 8 -0.42 -8.64 12.89
CA HIS A 8 -1.29 -8.86 11.74
C HIS A 8 -1.34 -7.61 10.86
N VAL A 9 -0.73 -7.70 9.67
CA VAL A 9 -0.68 -6.62 8.69
C VAL A 9 -1.64 -6.88 7.51
N GLY A 10 -2.22 -5.82 6.97
CA GLY A 10 -3.03 -5.87 5.76
C GLY A 10 -2.22 -5.34 4.59
N LEU A 11 -2.06 -6.12 3.52
CA LEU A 11 -1.32 -5.71 2.32
C LEU A 11 -2.29 -5.31 1.22
N ALA A 12 -2.21 -4.06 0.76
CA ALA A 12 -3.00 -3.59 -0.37
C ALA A 12 -2.10 -2.92 -1.41
N PHE A 13 -2.08 -3.46 -2.62
CA PHE A 13 -1.40 -2.85 -3.75
C PHE A 13 -2.23 -1.67 -4.27
N THR A 14 -1.57 -0.53 -4.49
CA THR A 14 -2.22 0.64 -5.09
C THR A 14 -2.13 0.58 -6.61
N GLY A 15 -2.98 1.35 -7.27
CA GLY A 15 -2.91 1.56 -8.70
C GLY A 15 -3.73 2.74 -9.14
N ARG A 16 -4.06 2.76 -10.43
CA ARG A 16 -4.91 3.76 -11.05
C ARG A 16 -5.98 3.07 -11.86
N LYS A 17 -7.20 3.63 -11.84
CA LYS A 17 -8.32 3.14 -12.66
C LYS A 17 -8.01 3.09 -14.15
N ARG A 18 -7.18 4.04 -14.62
CA ARG A 18 -6.57 4.01 -15.95
C ARG A 18 -5.08 3.68 -15.76
N PRO A 19 -4.61 2.51 -16.21
CA PRO A 19 -3.19 2.17 -16.18
C PRO A 19 -2.37 3.24 -16.92
N GLY A 20 -1.12 3.46 -16.49
CA GLY A 20 -0.26 4.47 -17.12
C GLY A 20 1.22 4.22 -16.88
N PHE A 21 1.64 4.16 -15.62
CA PHE A 21 3.02 3.86 -15.21
C PHE A 21 3.39 2.41 -15.52
N ASP A 22 4.68 2.08 -15.50
CA ASP A 22 5.24 0.78 -15.91
C ASP A 22 4.53 -0.45 -15.28
N GLN A 23 3.48 -0.94 -15.94
CA GLN A 23 2.60 -1.96 -15.38
C GLN A 23 3.26 -3.33 -15.36
N GLU A 24 4.12 -3.60 -16.34
CA GLU A 24 4.82 -4.87 -16.44
C GLU A 24 5.83 -4.99 -15.29
N TYR A 25 6.65 -3.95 -15.10
CA TYR A 25 7.59 -3.92 -13.99
C TYR A 25 6.86 -3.89 -12.65
N GLY A 26 5.77 -3.12 -12.55
CA GLY A 26 4.91 -3.11 -11.36
C GLY A 26 4.43 -4.50 -10.97
N ALA A 27 3.93 -5.29 -11.92
CA ALA A 27 3.49 -6.66 -11.68
C ALA A 27 4.63 -7.58 -11.20
N ARG A 28 5.85 -7.41 -11.75
CA ARG A 28 7.05 -8.14 -11.28
C ARG A 28 7.36 -7.78 -9.83
N MET A 29 7.28 -6.49 -9.46
CA MET A 29 7.48 -6.04 -8.08
C MET A 29 6.45 -6.60 -7.11
N GLU A 30 5.18 -6.71 -7.50
CA GLU A 30 4.17 -7.34 -6.65
C GLU A 30 4.52 -8.78 -6.30
N GLN A 31 5.06 -9.55 -7.25
CA GLN A 31 5.51 -10.92 -6.99
C GLN A 31 6.68 -10.95 -6.03
N GLN A 32 7.67 -10.06 -6.20
CA GLN A 32 8.82 -9.98 -5.30
C GLN A 32 8.42 -9.60 -3.87
N VAL A 33 7.48 -8.66 -3.71
CA VAL A 33 6.91 -8.30 -2.41
C VAL A 33 6.26 -9.50 -1.75
N ARG A 34 5.41 -10.23 -2.47
CA ARG A 34 4.74 -11.43 -1.93
C ARG A 34 5.74 -12.48 -1.47
N VAL A 35 6.84 -12.66 -2.19
CA VAL A 35 7.94 -13.54 -1.79
C VAL A 35 8.62 -13.02 -0.52
N ALA A 36 8.96 -11.73 -0.47
CA ALA A 36 9.63 -11.11 0.68
C ALA A 36 8.78 -11.23 1.96
N LEU A 37 7.48 -10.98 1.87
CA LEU A 37 6.57 -11.02 3.02
C LEU A 37 6.40 -12.43 3.61
N LYS A 38 6.54 -13.50 2.82
CA LYS A 38 6.52 -14.88 3.32
C LYS A 38 7.68 -15.19 4.27
N GLY A 39 8.76 -14.43 4.21
CA GLY A 39 9.94 -14.60 5.07
C GLY A 39 9.87 -13.85 6.40
N LEU A 40 8.82 -13.06 6.65
CA LEU A 40 8.71 -12.22 7.83
C LEU A 40 7.85 -12.88 8.92
N PRO A 41 8.15 -12.66 10.22
CA PRO A 41 7.37 -13.17 11.33
C PRO A 41 6.11 -12.33 11.59
N VAL A 42 5.29 -12.17 10.55
CA VAL A 42 4.02 -11.41 10.59
C VAL A 42 2.93 -12.18 9.87
N ARG A 43 1.70 -12.06 10.37
CA ARG A 43 0.52 -12.55 9.66
C ARG A 43 0.12 -11.52 8.62
N VAL A 44 -0.06 -11.95 7.37
CA VAL A 44 -0.45 -11.05 6.26
C VAL A 44 -1.86 -11.39 5.77
N THR A 45 -2.75 -10.40 5.74
CA THR A 45 -3.99 -10.44 4.93
C THR A 45 -3.75 -9.61 3.67
N GLU A 46 -3.60 -10.26 2.52
CA GLU A 46 -3.56 -9.54 1.23
C GLU A 46 -4.99 -9.19 0.79
N ALA A 47 -5.17 -7.96 0.31
CA ALA A 47 -6.41 -7.51 -0.32
C ALA A 47 -6.69 -8.29 -1.62
N ASP A 48 -7.95 -8.62 -1.87
CA ASP A 48 -8.38 -9.34 -3.08
C ASP A 48 -8.30 -8.49 -4.37
N ARG A 49 -8.08 -7.18 -4.22
CA ARG A 49 -8.06 -6.19 -5.30
C ARG A 49 -7.14 -5.02 -4.99
N LYS A 50 -6.70 -4.34 -6.04
CA LYS A 50 -5.94 -3.10 -5.94
C LYS A 50 -6.81 -1.92 -5.52
N LEU A 51 -6.18 -0.95 -4.87
CA LEU A 51 -6.77 0.37 -4.57
C LEU A 51 -6.67 1.26 -5.81
N VAL A 52 -7.75 1.35 -6.58
CA VAL A 52 -7.79 2.10 -7.86
C VAL A 52 -8.89 3.16 -7.91
N ASP A 53 -9.85 3.09 -6.99
CA ASP A 53 -10.95 4.04 -6.80
C ASP A 53 -11.49 3.98 -5.36
N GLU A 54 -12.44 4.86 -5.02
CA GLU A 54 -13.00 4.91 -3.67
C GLU A 54 -13.73 3.62 -3.27
N GLN A 55 -14.39 2.95 -4.23
CA GLN A 55 -15.13 1.72 -3.95
C GLN A 55 -14.17 0.60 -3.52
N SER A 56 -13.07 0.42 -4.26
CA SER A 56 -12.02 -0.54 -3.90
C SER A 56 -11.36 -0.17 -2.56
N ALA A 57 -11.12 1.12 -2.30
CA ALA A 57 -10.60 1.58 -1.01
C ALA A 57 -11.49 1.23 0.17
N ARG A 58 -12.79 1.49 0.07
CA ARG A 58 -13.75 1.16 1.12
C ARG A 58 -13.81 -0.34 1.36
N ALA A 59 -13.92 -1.13 0.31
CA ALA A 59 -14.01 -2.60 0.42
C ALA A 59 -12.78 -3.22 1.08
N VAL A 60 -11.57 -2.75 0.73
CA VAL A 60 -10.33 -3.25 1.33
C VAL A 60 -10.22 -2.87 2.80
N LEU A 61 -10.54 -1.62 3.17
CA LEU A 61 -10.51 -1.18 4.56
C LEU A 61 -11.54 -1.92 5.42
N ASP A 62 -12.75 -2.11 4.91
CA ASP A 62 -13.81 -2.86 5.60
C ASP A 62 -13.39 -4.32 5.81
N ARG A 63 -12.71 -4.91 4.82
CA ARG A 63 -12.13 -6.26 4.94
C ARG A 63 -11.00 -6.32 5.98
N PHE A 64 -10.08 -5.37 5.96
CA PHE A 64 -8.99 -5.30 6.94
C PHE A 64 -9.52 -5.17 8.36
N ALA A 65 -10.55 -4.34 8.58
CA ALA A 65 -11.22 -4.22 9.86
C ALA A 65 -11.88 -5.54 10.29
N ALA A 66 -12.60 -6.21 9.39
CA ALA A 66 -13.26 -7.50 9.67
C ALA A 66 -12.27 -8.62 10.00
N ASP A 67 -11.09 -8.62 9.37
CA ASP A 67 -10.04 -9.62 9.57
C ASP A 67 -9.15 -9.32 10.80
N GLY A 68 -9.33 -8.18 11.48
CA GLY A 68 -8.53 -7.80 12.64
C GLY A 68 -7.12 -7.31 12.30
N VAL A 69 -6.92 -6.78 11.07
CA VAL A 69 -5.65 -6.15 10.68
C VAL A 69 -5.33 -5.01 11.62
N GLN A 70 -4.09 -4.99 12.12
CA GLN A 70 -3.60 -3.98 13.04
C GLN A 70 -2.94 -2.81 12.29
N VAL A 71 -2.22 -3.12 11.21
CA VAL A 71 -1.47 -2.12 10.42
C VAL A 71 -1.65 -2.38 8.92
N PRO A 72 -2.31 -1.48 8.18
CA PRO A 72 -2.35 -1.51 6.72
C PRO A 72 -1.02 -1.08 6.13
N ILE A 73 -0.60 -1.80 5.10
CA ILE A 73 0.51 -1.50 4.20
C ILE A 73 -0.11 -1.15 2.84
N PHE A 74 0.01 0.11 2.42
CA PHE A 74 -0.35 0.55 1.09
C PHE A 74 0.89 0.59 0.22
N LEU A 75 0.99 -0.39 -0.67
CA LEU A 75 2.20 -0.64 -1.44
C LEU A 75 2.04 -0.14 -2.86
N GLN A 76 2.92 0.76 -3.27
CA GLN A 76 2.93 1.35 -4.59
C GLN A 76 3.97 0.66 -5.46
N CYS A 77 3.62 -0.39 -6.20
CA CYS A 77 4.54 -0.91 -7.23
C CYS A 77 4.66 0.04 -8.43
N THR A 78 3.63 0.86 -8.61
CA THR A 78 3.57 2.01 -9.51
C THR A 78 2.78 3.11 -8.83
N MET A 79 2.95 4.36 -9.24
CA MET A 79 2.26 5.50 -8.62
C MET A 79 0.74 5.32 -8.59
N GLY A 80 0.18 5.31 -7.38
CA GLY A 80 -1.24 5.24 -7.10
C GLY A 80 -1.95 6.60 -7.13
N ASP A 81 -3.27 6.59 -7.16
CA ASP A 81 -4.09 7.81 -7.15
C ASP A 81 -4.17 8.44 -5.73
N GLY A 82 -3.55 9.61 -5.55
CA GLY A 82 -3.55 10.34 -4.28
C GLY A 82 -4.95 10.76 -3.79
N ARG A 83 -5.95 10.81 -4.67
CA ARG A 83 -7.33 11.14 -4.29
C ARG A 83 -8.00 10.10 -3.40
N LEU A 84 -7.41 8.91 -3.27
CA LEU A 84 -7.90 7.86 -2.37
C LEU A 84 -7.52 8.11 -0.91
N VAL A 85 -6.48 8.90 -0.67
CA VAL A 85 -5.88 9.10 0.65
C VAL A 85 -6.84 9.71 1.67
N PRO A 86 -7.69 10.71 1.33
CA PRO A 86 -8.68 11.22 2.27
C PRO A 86 -9.65 10.14 2.76
N THR A 87 -10.07 9.21 1.88
CA THR A 87 -10.92 8.08 2.27
C THR A 87 -10.21 7.17 3.28
N ILE A 88 -8.92 6.90 3.05
CA ILE A 88 -8.08 6.09 3.95
C ILE A 88 -7.93 6.79 5.31
N ALA A 89 -7.61 8.09 5.32
CA ALA A 89 -7.43 8.86 6.53
C ALA A 89 -8.70 8.88 7.39
N THR A 90 -9.86 9.13 6.79
CA THR A 90 -11.14 9.17 7.50
C THR A 90 -11.60 7.81 8.00
N ARG A 91 -11.39 6.74 7.23
CA ARG A 91 -11.91 5.41 7.59
C ARG A 91 -11.00 4.62 8.52
N TRP A 92 -9.68 4.72 8.36
CA TRP A 92 -8.76 3.96 9.19
C TRP A 92 -8.33 4.74 10.44
N GLY A 93 -8.04 6.03 10.31
CA GLY A 93 -7.73 6.94 11.43
C GLY A 93 -6.49 6.61 12.27
N SER A 94 -5.78 5.53 11.96
CA SER A 94 -4.60 5.03 12.68
C SER A 94 -3.35 5.05 11.78
N PRO A 95 -2.13 4.94 12.33
CA PRO A 95 -0.91 4.87 11.53
C PRO A 95 -0.98 3.76 10.46
N VAL A 96 -0.42 4.07 9.29
CA VAL A 96 -0.35 3.18 8.13
C VAL A 96 1.10 3.12 7.64
N VAL A 97 1.45 2.05 6.95
CA VAL A 97 2.74 1.96 6.25
C VAL A 97 2.49 2.27 4.78
N LEU A 98 3.28 3.19 4.22
CA LEU A 98 3.39 3.39 2.78
C LEU A 98 4.69 2.76 2.32
N TRP A 99 4.61 1.87 1.34
CA TRP A 99 5.78 1.15 0.85
C TRP A 99 5.99 1.40 -0.64
N ALA A 100 7.10 2.05 -1.00
CA ALA A 100 7.56 2.20 -2.38
C ALA A 100 8.46 1.02 -2.81
N THR A 101 8.37 0.62 -4.08
CA THR A 101 9.30 -0.33 -4.69
C THR A 101 10.36 0.39 -5.51
N PRO A 102 11.54 -0.21 -5.73
CA PRO A 102 12.57 0.38 -6.57
C PRO A 102 12.08 0.70 -7.98
N GLU A 103 12.67 1.69 -8.65
CA GLU A 103 12.42 1.95 -10.08
C GLU A 103 12.99 0.83 -10.96
N ASN A 104 12.46 0.70 -12.18
CA ASN A 104 12.93 -0.27 -13.16
C ASN A 104 14.38 0.03 -13.57
N PRO A 105 15.37 -0.80 -13.20
CA PRO A 105 16.77 -0.52 -13.50
C PRO A 105 17.12 -0.71 -14.98
N GLU A 106 16.26 -1.42 -15.73
CA GLU A 106 16.44 -1.67 -17.16
C GLU A 106 15.74 -0.61 -18.04
N GLY A 107 14.89 0.23 -17.42
CA GLY A 107 14.19 1.30 -18.12
C GLY A 107 15.10 2.46 -18.50
N SER A 108 14.87 3.07 -19.67
CA SER A 108 15.63 4.25 -20.11
C SER A 108 15.26 5.53 -19.36
N MET A 109 14.16 5.52 -18.60
CA MET A 109 13.68 6.63 -17.78
C MET A 109 12.91 6.11 -16.54
N ILE A 110 12.78 6.95 -15.52
CA ILE A 110 11.90 6.72 -14.37
C ILE A 110 10.46 6.51 -14.87
N SER A 111 9.89 5.35 -14.57
CA SER A 111 8.66 4.88 -15.23
C SER A 111 7.58 4.37 -14.26
N SER A 112 7.97 3.89 -13.08
CA SER A 112 7.00 3.40 -12.08
C SER A 112 6.49 4.54 -11.20
N CYS A 113 7.32 5.55 -10.93
CA CYS A 113 7.05 6.69 -10.06
C CYS A 113 6.58 6.29 -8.66
N SER A 114 6.98 5.10 -8.20
CA SER A 114 6.52 4.51 -6.94
C SER A 114 6.80 5.44 -5.74
N LEU A 115 8.05 5.91 -5.62
CA LEU A 115 8.47 6.79 -4.54
C LEU A 115 7.74 8.14 -4.56
N VAL A 116 7.50 8.70 -5.76
CA VAL A 116 6.73 9.94 -5.95
C VAL A 116 5.29 9.76 -5.45
N GLY A 117 4.65 8.65 -5.85
CA GLY A 117 3.30 8.31 -5.41
C GLY A 117 3.21 8.11 -3.89
N THR A 118 4.20 7.44 -3.30
CA THR A 118 4.32 7.25 -1.85
C THR A 118 4.47 8.59 -1.11
N HIS A 119 5.31 9.52 -1.58
CA HIS A 119 5.44 10.85 -0.97
C HIS A 119 4.17 11.71 -1.14
N ASN A 120 3.49 11.59 -2.28
CA ASN A 120 2.20 12.23 -2.49
C ASN A 120 1.15 11.72 -1.49
N TRP A 121 1.11 10.41 -1.24
CA TRP A 121 0.22 9.85 -0.24
C TRP A 121 0.60 10.28 1.18
N ALA A 122 1.89 10.30 1.49
CA ALA A 122 2.40 10.69 2.79
C ALA A 122 2.02 12.14 3.14
N SER A 123 2.18 13.07 2.19
CA SER A 123 1.86 14.49 2.41
C SER A 123 0.37 14.70 2.69
N ILE A 124 -0.51 14.02 1.97
CA ILE A 124 -1.96 14.10 2.18
C ILE A 124 -2.36 13.49 3.53
N LEU A 125 -1.79 12.35 3.92
CA LEU A 125 -2.04 11.74 5.23
C LEU A 125 -1.63 12.67 6.38
N ILE A 126 -0.42 13.22 6.30
CA ILE A 126 0.12 14.14 7.33
C ILE A 126 -0.79 15.36 7.47
N ASN A 127 -1.21 15.96 6.36
CA ASN A 127 -2.14 17.09 6.35
C ASN A 127 -3.54 16.70 6.88
N SER A 128 -3.88 15.41 6.88
CA SER A 128 -5.13 14.87 7.44
C SER A 128 -4.97 14.39 8.89
N GLY A 129 -3.82 14.64 9.53
CA GLY A 129 -3.55 14.27 10.93
C GLY A 129 -3.10 12.81 11.13
N VAL A 130 -2.93 12.03 10.06
CA VAL A 130 -2.43 10.64 10.11
C VAL A 130 -0.94 10.63 9.82
N ARG A 131 -0.13 10.06 10.71
CA ARG A 131 1.32 9.92 10.49
C ARG A 131 1.64 8.56 9.87
N PRO A 132 2.06 8.50 8.60
CA PRO A 132 2.51 7.26 8.00
C PRO A 132 3.94 6.92 8.40
N ALA A 133 4.25 5.64 8.44
CA ALA A 133 5.62 5.18 8.22
C ALA A 133 5.85 5.05 6.70
N VAL A 134 6.98 5.55 6.20
CA VAL A 134 7.34 5.46 4.78
C VAL A 134 8.54 4.53 4.66
N VAL A 135 8.42 3.52 3.81
CA VAL A 135 9.42 2.46 3.56
C VAL A 135 9.73 2.37 2.07
#